data_AF-A0AAV0WKJ1-F1
#
_entry.id   AF-A0AAV0WKJ1-F1
#
_cell.length_a   1.000
_cell.length_b   1.000
_cell.length_c   1.000
_cell.angle_alpha   90.00
_cell.angle_beta   90.00
_cell.angle_gamma   90.00
#
_symmetry.space_group_name_H-M   'P 1'
#
loop_
_entity.id
_entity.type
_entity.pdbx_description
1 polymer ?
#
loop_
_entity_poly.entity_id
_entity_poly.type
_entity_poly.pdbx_seq_one_letter_code
_entity_poly.pdbx_strand_id
1 'polypeptide(L)'
;MKKGVDDASLDSFGCFLHTIHLIVTESMKSQKSVQDLLGRARRVSTHFHHSSSATDRLKSIQIGLGVQHKKVIQDICTRWNSSFYMLERLFNLKHAILIFTSEVPSSLPSFKANDWTVMESLLNLLRPFEELTKRI
;
A
#
# COMPACT_ATOMS: atom_id res chain seq x y z
N MET A 1 -0.42 -27.26 -9.36
CA MET A 1 -1.07 -26.01 -9.80
C MET A 1 -1.91 -26.16 -11.06
N LYS A 2 -1.53 -26.99 -12.06
CA LYS A 2 -2.43 -27.34 -13.19
C LYS A 2 -3.84 -27.76 -12.75
N LYS A 3 -3.91 -28.68 -11.79
CA LYS A 3 -5.18 -29.21 -11.24
C LYS A 3 -6.17 -28.14 -10.78
N GLY A 4 -5.71 -27.06 -10.14
CA GLY A 4 -6.60 -25.98 -9.67
C GLY A 4 -7.08 -25.02 -10.75
N VAL A 5 -6.34 -24.91 -11.87
CA VAL A 5 -6.76 -24.16 -13.06
C VAL A 5 -7.73 -24.99 -13.89
N ASP A 6 -7.48 -26.30 -13.98
CA ASP A 6 -8.34 -27.27 -14.65
C ASP A 6 -9.69 -27.42 -13.91
N ASP A 7 -9.68 -27.47 -12.57
CA ASP A 7 -10.89 -27.56 -11.73
C ASP A 7 -11.75 -26.28 -11.77
N ALA A 8 -11.19 -25.15 -12.21
CA ALA A 8 -11.87 -23.85 -12.29
C ALA A 8 -12.39 -23.49 -13.70
N SER A 9 -12.22 -24.38 -14.69
CA SER A 9 -12.68 -24.19 -16.07
C SER A 9 -12.19 -22.89 -16.74
N LEU A 10 -10.92 -22.50 -16.51
CA LEU A 10 -10.35 -21.28 -17.09
C LEU A 10 -9.48 -21.60 -18.33
N ASP A 11 -9.86 -21.03 -19.48
CA ASP A 11 -9.26 -21.31 -20.81
C ASP A 11 -7.76 -20.95 -20.94
N SER A 12 -7.21 -20.11 -20.05
CA SER A 12 -5.78 -19.90 -19.95
C SER A 12 -5.34 -19.33 -18.61
N PHE A 13 -4.09 -19.58 -18.25
CA PHE A 13 -3.45 -19.05 -17.03
C PHE A 13 -3.42 -17.51 -16.97
N GLY A 14 -3.37 -16.85 -18.13
CA GLY A 14 -3.48 -15.39 -18.25
C GLY A 14 -4.87 -14.87 -17.88
N CYS A 15 -5.93 -15.63 -18.20
CA CYS A 15 -7.30 -15.31 -17.78
C CYS A 15 -7.43 -15.34 -16.25
N PHE A 16 -6.81 -16.32 -15.57
CA PHE A 16 -6.85 -16.41 -14.11
C PHE A 16 -6.20 -15.22 -13.40
N LEU A 17 -4.99 -14.82 -13.82
CA LEU A 17 -4.32 -13.63 -13.30
C LEU A 17 -5.13 -12.36 -13.57
N HIS A 18 -5.72 -12.26 -14.75
CA HIS A 18 -6.59 -11.16 -15.11
C HIS A 18 -7.84 -11.12 -14.23
N THR A 19 -8.45 -12.27 -13.95
CA THR A 19 -9.58 -12.40 -13.02
C THR A 19 -9.21 -11.95 -11.60
N ILE A 20 -8.06 -12.37 -11.07
CA ILE A 20 -7.58 -11.89 -9.76
C ILE A 20 -7.40 -10.37 -9.79
N HIS A 21 -6.75 -9.85 -10.83
CA HIS A 21 -6.54 -8.41 -10.99
C HIS A 21 -7.88 -7.66 -10.98
N LEU A 22 -8.89 -8.13 -11.73
CA LEU A 22 -10.22 -7.54 -11.76
C LEU A 22 -10.90 -7.61 -10.40
N ILE A 23 -10.97 -8.80 -9.77
CA ILE A 23 -11.66 -9.00 -8.49
C ILE A 23 -11.06 -8.10 -7.41
N VAL A 24 -9.74 -8.07 -7.26
CA VAL A 24 -9.06 -7.24 -6.24
C VAL A 24 -9.29 -5.76 -6.52
N THR A 25 -9.11 -5.34 -7.78
CA THR A 25 -9.27 -3.94 -8.16
C THR A 25 -10.70 -3.44 -7.91
N GLU A 26 -11.70 -4.19 -8.35
CA GLU A 26 -13.11 -3.82 -8.17
C GLU A 26 -13.53 -3.89 -6.69
N SER A 27 -13.03 -4.86 -5.93
CA SER A 27 -13.28 -4.95 -4.48
C SER A 27 -12.69 -3.76 -3.71
N MET A 28 -11.51 -3.28 -4.11
CA MET A 28 -10.92 -2.07 -3.52
C MET A 28 -11.71 -0.82 -3.90
N LYS A 29 -12.29 -0.76 -5.10
CA LYS A 29 -13.13 0.35 -5.58
C LYS A 29 -14.51 0.41 -4.93
N SER A 30 -15.12 -0.74 -4.64
CA SER A 30 -16.47 -0.83 -4.08
C SER A 30 -16.55 -0.38 -2.62
N GLN A 31 -15.43 -0.38 -1.89
CA GLN A 31 -15.37 -0.02 -0.48
C GLN A 31 -14.92 1.44 -0.28
N LYS A 32 -15.84 2.30 0.18
CA LYS A 32 -15.55 3.73 0.42
C LYS A 32 -14.41 3.97 1.40
N SER A 33 -14.36 3.20 2.50
CA SER A 33 -13.28 3.28 3.50
C SER A 33 -11.90 3.00 2.91
N VAL A 34 -11.80 2.00 2.02
CA VAL A 34 -10.57 1.66 1.29
C VAL A 34 -10.19 2.76 0.32
N GLN A 35 -11.14 3.29 -0.45
CA GLN A 35 -10.90 4.40 -1.37
C GLN A 35 -10.38 5.65 -0.64
N ASP A 36 -10.98 5.98 0.51
CA ASP A 36 -10.57 7.12 1.32
C ASP A 36 -9.18 6.93 1.92
N LEU A 37 -8.86 5.72 2.38
CA LEU A 37 -7.52 5.35 2.85
C LEU A 37 -6.49 5.49 1.73
N LEU A 38 -6.75 4.95 0.55
CA LEU A 38 -5.87 5.06 -0.61
C LEU A 38 -5.66 6.51 -1.03
N GLY A 39 -6.73 7.33 -1.02
CA GLY A 39 -6.63 8.76 -1.29
C GLY A 39 -5.70 9.49 -0.30
N ARG A 40 -5.79 9.16 1.00
CA ARG A 40 -4.87 9.69 2.02
C ARG A 40 -3.43 9.21 1.78
N ALA A 41 -3.25 7.91 1.56
CA ALA A 41 -1.95 7.31 1.29
C ALA A 41 -1.24 7.94 0.10
N ARG A 42 -1.95 8.18 -1.01
CA ARG A 42 -1.40 8.87 -2.18
C ARG A 42 -0.94 10.28 -1.86
N ARG A 43 -1.76 11.07 -1.16
CA ARG A 43 -1.37 12.44 -0.77
C ARG A 43 -0.12 12.45 0.10
N VAL A 44 -0.01 11.51 1.04
CA VAL A 44 1.18 11.35 1.89
C VAL A 44 2.39 10.98 1.04
N SER A 45 2.28 9.95 0.19
CA SER A 45 3.37 9.53 -0.69
C SER A 45 3.81 10.63 -1.65
N THR A 46 2.87 11.39 -2.21
CA THR A 46 3.14 12.54 -3.09
C THR A 46 3.89 13.66 -2.36
N HIS A 47 3.54 13.96 -1.11
CA HIS A 47 4.28 14.94 -0.33
C HIS A 47 5.77 14.58 -0.22
N PHE A 48 6.08 13.33 0.19
CA PHE A 48 7.47 12.88 0.32
C PHE A 48 8.18 12.79 -1.04
N HIS A 49 7.47 12.42 -2.10
CA HIS A 49 8.04 12.35 -3.44
C HIS A 49 8.48 13.72 -3.98
N HIS A 50 7.71 14.79 -3.70
CA HIS A 50 8.02 16.14 -4.17
C HIS A 50 8.91 16.96 -3.23
N SER A 51 9.07 16.54 -1.98
CA SER A 51 9.84 17.30 -0.99
C SER A 51 11.08 16.52 -0.54
N SER A 52 12.24 16.92 -1.07
CA SER A 52 13.54 16.38 -0.66
C SER A 52 13.79 16.63 0.83
N SER A 53 13.48 17.84 1.33
CA SER A 53 13.62 18.18 2.74
C SER A 53 12.72 17.33 3.65
N ALA A 54 11.48 17.04 3.25
CA ALA A 54 10.61 16.14 4.00
C ALA A 54 11.13 14.69 4.00
N THR A 55 11.65 14.23 2.85
CA THR A 55 12.26 12.91 2.73
C THR A 55 13.51 12.78 3.61
N ASP A 56 14.38 13.79 3.63
CA ASP A 56 15.57 13.81 4.47
C ASP A 56 15.21 13.87 5.95
N ARG A 57 14.19 14.66 6.33
CA ARG A 57 13.71 14.66 7.72
C ARG A 57 13.14 13.30 8.13
N LEU A 58 12.32 12.68 7.28
CA LEU A 58 11.79 11.33 7.55
C LEU A 58 12.93 10.29 7.65
N LYS A 59 14.00 10.44 6.86
CA LYS A 59 15.21 9.62 6.97
C LYS A 59 15.92 9.81 8.32
N SER A 60 16.09 11.06 8.77
CA SER A 60 16.69 11.35 10.07
C SER A 60 15.88 10.75 11.23
N ILE A 61 14.55 10.81 11.15
CA ILE A 61 13.66 10.17 12.14
C ILE A 61 13.87 8.65 12.15
N GLN A 62 13.94 8.01 10.97
CA GLN A 62 14.20 6.57 10.88
C GLN A 62 15.56 6.18 11.49
N ILE A 63 16.60 6.97 11.24
CA ILE A 63 17.91 6.77 11.85
C ILE A 63 17.84 6.91 13.38
N GLY A 64 17.14 7.92 13.88
CA GLY A 64 16.93 8.12 15.32
C GLY A 64 16.15 6.99 16.01
N LEU A 65 15.25 6.33 15.28
CA LEU A 65 14.54 5.13 15.73
C LEU A 65 15.37 3.84 15.64
N GLY A 66 16.59 3.89 15.06
CA GLY A 66 17.43 2.72 14.86
C GLY A 66 16.90 1.74 13.81
N VAL A 67 16.01 2.18 12.91
CA VAL A 67 15.44 1.32 11.86
C VAL A 67 16.13 1.54 10.52
N GLN A 68 16.18 0.50 9.68
CA GLN A 68 16.72 0.62 8.33
C GLN A 68 15.93 1.66 7.53
N HIS A 69 16.66 2.59 6.90
CA HIS A 69 16.04 3.59 6.04
C HIS A 69 15.27 2.96 4.87
N LYS A 70 14.00 3.34 4.75
CA LYS A 70 13.11 3.03 3.64
C LYS A 70 12.51 4.31 3.09
N LYS A 71 12.54 4.47 1.77
CA LYS A 71 11.85 5.56 1.06
C LYS A 71 10.35 5.31 0.99
N VAL A 72 9.53 6.35 0.96
CA VAL A 72 8.10 6.20 0.66
C VAL A 72 7.93 5.83 -0.82
N ILE A 73 6.89 5.05 -1.14
CA ILE A 73 6.58 4.58 -2.50
C ILE A 73 5.24 5.18 -2.93
N GLN A 74 5.11 5.59 -4.19
CA GLN A 74 3.84 5.95 -4.81
C GLN A 74 3.25 4.76 -5.57
N ASP A 75 1.94 4.65 -5.58
CA ASP A 75 1.25 3.64 -6.37
C ASP A 75 1.11 4.07 -7.85
N ILE A 76 0.89 3.07 -8.69
CA ILE A 76 0.34 3.23 -10.04
C ILE A 76 -1.13 2.86 -9.91
N CYS A 77 -2.02 3.86 -9.94
CA CYS A 77 -3.43 3.70 -9.59
C CYS A 77 -4.18 2.59 -10.34
N THR A 78 -3.70 2.19 -11.52
CA THR A 78 -4.26 1.11 -12.35
C THR A 78 -3.80 -0.29 -11.97
N ARG A 79 -2.83 -0.45 -11.06
CA ARG A 79 -2.28 -1.75 -10.63
C ARG A 79 -2.40 -1.92 -9.12
N TRP A 80 -3.32 -2.78 -8.69
CA TRP A 80 -3.56 -3.04 -7.27
C TRP A 80 -2.28 -3.44 -6.50
N ASN A 81 -1.35 -4.19 -7.11
CA ASN A 81 -0.06 -4.55 -6.50
C ASN A 81 0.74 -3.32 -6.07
N SER A 82 0.77 -2.27 -6.89
CA SER A 82 1.48 -1.05 -6.52
C SER A 82 0.82 -0.29 -5.36
N SER A 83 -0.52 -0.32 -5.28
CA SER A 83 -1.27 0.19 -4.12
C SER A 83 -0.95 -0.61 -2.87
N PHE A 84 -0.89 -1.95 -2.99
CA PHE A 84 -0.50 -2.84 -1.91
C PHE A 84 0.90 -2.48 -1.37
N TYR A 85 1.91 -2.36 -2.25
CA TYR A 85 3.28 -2.02 -1.82
C TYR A 85 3.40 -0.63 -1.22
N MET A 86 2.64 0.35 -1.73
CA MET A 86 2.56 1.69 -1.12
C MET A 86 2.02 1.60 0.30
N LEU A 87 0.89 0.92 0.50
CA LEU A 87 0.29 0.76 1.83
C LEU A 87 1.23 -0.01 2.77
N GLU A 88 1.84 -1.10 2.29
CA GLU A 88 2.80 -1.87 3.07
C GLU A 88 4.01 -1.01 3.49
N ARG A 89 4.52 -0.17 2.58
CA ARG A 89 5.61 0.74 2.89
C ARG A 89 5.22 1.77 3.94
N LEU A 90 4.03 2.37 3.82
CA LEU A 90 3.53 3.34 4.79
C LEU A 90 3.28 2.70 6.15
N PHE A 91 2.74 1.48 6.19
CA PHE A 91 2.54 0.72 7.42
C PHE A 91 3.88 0.44 8.14
N ASN A 92 4.89 0.00 7.39
CA ASN A 92 6.25 -0.19 7.91
C ASN A 92 6.88 1.11 8.44
N LEU A 93 6.48 2.25 7.91
CA LEU A 93 6.96 3.58 8.30
C LEU A 93 6.06 4.27 9.34
N LYS A 94 5.03 3.58 9.87
CA LYS A 94 4.01 4.15 10.75
C LYS A 94 4.59 5.03 11.86
N HIS A 95 5.53 4.50 12.64
CA HIS A 95 6.14 5.27 13.75
C HIS A 95 6.89 6.51 13.27
N ALA A 96 7.68 6.39 12.20
CA ALA A 96 8.42 7.52 11.65
C ALA A 96 7.48 8.60 11.08
N ILE A 97 6.38 8.20 10.43
CA ILE A 97 5.35 9.11 9.90
C ILE A 97 4.64 9.82 11.04
N LEU A 98 4.24 9.11 12.11
CA LEU A 98 3.57 9.72 13.26
C LEU A 98 4.46 10.79 13.92
N ILE A 99 5.75 10.50 14.13
CA ILE A 99 6.71 11.47 14.66
C ILE A 99 6.84 12.65 13.70
N PHE A 100 7.06 12.41 12.41
CA PHE A 100 7.17 13.46 11.40
C PHE A 100 5.96 14.42 11.44
N THR A 101 4.75 13.88 11.48
CA THR A 101 3.52 14.68 11.53
C THR A 101 3.34 15.46 12.84
N SER A 102 3.96 15.00 13.93
CA SER A 102 3.95 15.71 15.21
C SER A 102 4.96 16.88 15.24
N GLU A 103 6.08 16.74 14.53
CA GLU A 103 7.15 17.74 14.48
C GLU A 103 6.93 18.83 13.42
N VAL A 104 6.28 18.47 12.31
CA VAL A 104 6.07 19.36 11.17
C VAL A 104 4.56 19.61 11.02
N PRO A 105 4.05 20.77 11.50
CA PRO A 105 2.70 21.22 11.20
C PRO A 105 2.60 21.41 9.70
N SER A 106 2.10 20.39 9.01
CA SER A 106 2.03 20.32 7.57
C SER A 106 0.57 20.05 7.17
N SER A 107 0.20 20.46 5.97
CA SER A 107 -1.09 20.11 5.35
C SER A 107 -1.20 18.62 4.97
N LEU A 108 -0.24 17.81 5.41
CA LEU A 108 -0.22 16.37 5.21
C LEU A 108 -1.43 15.75 5.90
N PRO A 109 -2.20 14.90 5.19
CA PRO A 109 -3.27 14.16 5.82
C PRO A 109 -2.69 13.26 6.91
N SER A 110 -3.14 13.45 8.15
CA SER A 110 -2.81 12.54 9.25
C SER A 110 -3.65 11.26 9.15
N PHE A 111 -3.01 10.11 9.39
CA PHE A 111 -3.70 8.83 9.51
C PHE A 111 -4.25 8.67 10.92
N LYS A 112 -5.56 8.42 11.02
CA LYS A 112 -6.22 8.12 12.29
C LYS A 112 -5.92 6.68 12.73
N ALA A 113 -6.16 6.35 14.00
CA ALA A 113 -6.02 4.99 14.51
C ALA A 113 -6.73 3.95 13.61
N ASN A 114 -7.98 4.25 13.24
CA ASN A 114 -8.78 3.40 12.34
C ASN A 114 -8.15 3.23 10.94
N ASP A 115 -7.44 4.23 10.42
CA ASP A 115 -6.78 4.11 9.11
C ASP A 115 -5.70 3.05 9.13
N TRP A 116 -4.93 2.97 10.23
CA TRP A 116 -3.92 1.94 10.41
C TRP A 116 -4.54 0.55 10.54
N THR A 117 -5.66 0.42 11.25
CA THR A 117 -6.40 -0.85 11.37
C THR A 117 -6.94 -1.34 10.04
N VAL A 118 -7.53 -0.44 9.24
CA VAL A 118 -8.02 -0.78 7.89
C VAL A 118 -6.85 -1.13 6.97
N MET A 119 -5.73 -0.39 7.05
CA MET A 119 -4.52 -0.68 6.28
C MET A 119 -3.97 -2.07 6.58
N GLU A 120 -3.82 -2.42 7.86
CA GLU A 120 -3.36 -3.74 8.28
C GLU A 120 -4.29 -4.87 7.81
N SER A 121 -5.60 -4.68 7.98
CA SER A 121 -6.61 -5.66 7.55
C SER A 121 -6.55 -5.87 6.03
N LEU A 122 -6.44 -4.79 5.26
CA LEU A 122 -6.33 -4.86 3.80
C LEU A 122 -5.02 -5.52 3.36
N LEU A 123 -3.90 -5.21 4.01
CA LEU A 123 -2.61 -5.86 3.71
C LEU A 123 -2.66 -7.37 3.99
N ASN A 124 -3.24 -7.78 5.12
CA ASN A 124 -3.36 -9.20 5.45
C ASN A 124 -4.31 -9.93 4.49
N LEU A 125 -5.42 -9.30 4.07
CA LEU A 125 -6.35 -9.85 3.11
C LEU A 125 -5.74 -10.03 1.72
N LEU A 126 -4.95 -9.05 1.26
CA LEU A 126 -4.41 -9.03 -0.10
C LEU A 126 -3.10 -9.82 -0.24
N ARG A 127 -2.36 -10.08 0.85
CA ARG A 127 -1.07 -10.76 0.84
C ARG A 127 -1.08 -12.11 0.10
N PRO A 128 -2.08 -13.02 0.28
CA PRO A 128 -2.11 -14.29 -0.44
C PRO A 128 -2.23 -14.11 -1.96
N PHE A 129 -3.01 -13.13 -2.41
CA PHE A 129 -3.14 -12.82 -3.85
C PHE A 129 -1.83 -12.24 -4.38
N GLU A 130 -1.14 -11.44 -3.58
CA GLU A 130 0.10 -10.78 -3.97
C GLU A 130 1.21 -11.82 -4.17
N GLU A 131 1.38 -12.70 -3.18
CA GLU A 131 2.30 -13.83 -3.25
C GLU A 131 2.00 -14.76 -4.43
N LEU A 132 0.72 -15.03 -4.71
CA LEU A 132 0.31 -15.84 -5.85
C LEU A 132 0.75 -15.17 -7.16
N THR A 133 0.51 -13.86 -7.31
CA THR A 133 0.89 -13.13 -8.52
C THR A 133 2.40 -12.92 -8.68
N LYS A 134 3.20 -13.03 -7.60
CA LYS A 134 4.67 -12.98 -7.64
C LYS A 134 5.35 -14.29 -8.04
N ARG A 135 4.72 -15.44 -7.77
CA ARG A 135 5.29 -16.78 -7.98
C ARG A 135 5.14 -17.27 -9.43
N ILE A 136 4.69 -16.39 -10.30
CA ILE A 136 4.34 -16.61 -11.70
C ILE A 136 5.16 -15.64 -12.53
#